data_AF-A0A954PKG7-F1
#
_entry.id   AF-A0A954PKG7-F1
#
_cell.length_a   1.000
_cell.length_b   1.000
_cell.length_c   1.000
_cell.angle_alpha   90.00
_cell.angle_beta   90.00
_cell.angle_gamma   90.00
#
_symmetry.space_group_name_H-M   'P 1'
#
loop_
_entity.id
_entity.type
_entity.pdbx_description
1 polymer ?
#
loop_
_entity_poly.entity_id
_entity_poly.type
_entity_poly.pdbx_seq_one_letter_code
_entity_poly.pdbx_strand_id
1 'polypeptide(L)'
;MHVHARAWGHEKVGLPQVLELVSNTGILHEVRRNAQSSDELSLEVEVDISRSTWLALSTRCANGALAHSTPIYVVVDDEPTWSPQESERIVSKQLDAIALIEAEFSQGSDIRSRAIRERLERAKTYYSKLLAATERALRE
;
A
#
# COMPACT_ATOMS: atom_id res chain seq x y z
N MET A 1 -1.58 19.06 0.37
CA MET A 1 -2.45 18.44 1.39
C MET A 1 -1.76 18.61 2.72
N HIS A 2 -2.41 19.29 3.66
CA HIS A 2 -1.83 19.54 4.97
C HIS A 2 -2.04 18.34 5.89
N VAL A 3 -0.96 17.82 6.49
CA VAL A 3 -0.99 16.70 7.43
C VAL A 3 -0.39 17.12 8.76
N HIS A 4 -1.19 17.01 9.82
CA HIS A 4 -0.75 17.18 11.19
C HIS A 4 -0.96 15.87 11.97
N ALA A 5 0.09 15.40 12.63
CA ALA A 5 0.17 14.09 13.25
C ALA A 5 0.91 14.14 14.57
N ARG A 6 0.49 13.29 15.51
CA ARG A 6 1.13 13.16 16.82
C ARG A 6 1.16 11.70 17.25
N ALA A 7 2.25 11.30 17.89
CA ALA A 7 2.39 10.01 18.56
C ALA A 7 2.95 10.23 19.96
N TRP A 8 2.26 9.71 20.97
CA TRP A 8 2.69 9.81 22.37
C TRP A 8 2.66 8.46 23.05
N GLY A 9 3.42 8.32 24.11
CA GLY A 9 3.46 7.12 24.92
C GLY A 9 4.29 7.30 26.17
N HIS A 10 4.29 6.30 27.02
CA HIS A 10 5.03 6.33 28.28
C HIS A 10 6.24 5.39 28.20
N GLU A 11 7.38 5.78 28.79
CA GLU A 11 8.64 5.01 28.80
C GLU A 11 8.46 3.54 29.17
N LYS A 12 7.64 3.28 30.19
CA LYS A 12 7.35 1.92 30.69
C LYS A 12 6.48 1.05 29.78
N VAL A 13 5.78 1.64 28.81
CA VAL A 13 4.83 0.91 27.93
C VAL A 13 5.36 0.83 26.50
N GLY A 14 5.88 1.94 25.99
CA GLY A 14 6.30 2.08 24.61
C GLY A 14 6.37 3.55 24.23
N LEU A 15 7.46 4.21 24.59
CA LEU A 15 7.72 5.60 24.21
C LEU A 15 8.06 5.69 22.71
N PRO A 16 7.32 6.47 21.89
CA PRO A 16 7.59 6.65 20.47
C PRO A 16 9.01 7.16 20.22
N GLN A 17 9.74 6.50 19.33
CA GLN A 17 11.10 6.89 18.90
C GLN A 17 11.12 7.48 17.50
N VAL A 18 10.20 7.04 16.65
CA VAL A 18 10.06 7.51 15.28
C VAL A 18 8.57 7.68 14.97
N LEU A 19 8.20 8.78 14.31
CA LEU A 19 6.89 9.02 13.70
C LEU A 19 7.11 9.22 12.19
N GLU A 20 6.49 8.39 11.37
CA GLU A 20 6.61 8.40 9.92
C GLU A 20 5.25 8.68 9.28
N LEU A 21 5.23 9.55 8.28
CA LEU A 21 4.16 9.62 7.30
C LEU A 21 4.56 8.75 6.11
N VAL A 22 3.77 7.71 5.84
CA VAL A 22 4.05 6.71 4.81
C VAL A 22 2.98 6.70 3.73
N SER A 23 3.36 6.28 2.53
CA SER A 23 2.49 6.10 1.38
C SER A 23 2.79 4.82 0.60
N ASN A 24 2.08 4.62 -0.51
CA ASN A 24 2.39 3.58 -1.49
C ASN A 24 3.79 3.67 -2.12
N THR A 25 4.51 4.78 -1.96
CA THR A 25 5.89 4.97 -2.45
C THR A 25 6.95 4.90 -1.35
N GLY A 26 6.55 4.72 -0.09
CA GLY A 26 7.46 4.59 1.06
C GLY A 26 7.27 5.68 2.11
N ILE A 27 8.34 6.03 2.83
CA ILE A 27 8.31 7.08 3.85
C ILE A 27 8.40 8.43 3.15
N LEU A 28 7.38 9.27 3.31
CA LEU A 28 7.36 10.64 2.80
C LEU A 28 8.06 11.59 3.76
N HIS A 29 7.82 11.43 5.06
CA HIS A 29 8.43 12.24 6.11
C HIS A 29 8.65 11.42 7.38
N GLU A 30 9.69 11.76 8.13
CA GLU A 30 10.09 11.07 9.36
C GLU A 30 10.51 12.11 10.41
N VAL A 31 10.03 11.92 11.64
CA VAL A 31 10.50 12.63 12.83
C VAL A 31 11.05 11.62 13.82
N ARG A 32 12.29 11.82 14.23
CA ARG A 32 12.95 11.00 15.25
C ARG A 32 13.03 11.74 16.58
N ARG A 33 12.86 10.98 17.66
CA ARG A 33 13.10 11.45 19.01
C ARG A 33 14.55 11.90 19.17
N ASN A 34 14.73 13.03 19.83
CA ASN A 34 16.00 13.55 20.32
C ASN A 34 15.96 13.76 21.84
N ALA A 35 17.09 14.11 22.45
CA ALA A 35 17.21 14.28 23.91
C ALA A 35 16.31 15.39 24.49
N GLN A 36 15.81 16.30 23.66
CA GLN A 36 14.93 17.41 24.05
C GLN A 36 13.45 17.11 23.78
N SER A 37 13.13 15.95 23.21
CA SER A 37 11.76 15.58 22.87
C SER A 37 10.97 15.19 24.12
N SER A 38 9.76 15.73 24.27
CA SER A 38 8.81 15.32 25.32
C SER A 38 8.30 13.89 25.07
N ASP A 39 7.35 13.39 25.87
CA ASP A 39 6.72 12.09 25.67
C ASP A 39 5.89 11.96 24.36
N GLU A 40 5.91 13.00 23.52
CA GLU A 40 5.23 13.12 22.24
C GLU A 40 6.21 13.41 21.09
N LEU A 41 5.94 12.85 19.92
CA LEU A 41 6.48 13.27 18.63
C LEU A 41 5.36 13.90 17.81
N SER A 42 5.65 15.02 17.16
CA SER A 42 4.72 15.70 16.26
C SER A 42 5.32 15.87 14.88
N LEU A 43 4.46 15.87 13.87
CA LEU A 43 4.79 16.07 12.47
C LEU A 43 3.72 16.98 11.84
N GLU A 44 4.16 18.03 11.18
CA GLU A 44 3.31 18.96 10.43
C GLU A 44 3.96 19.20 9.07
N VAL A 45 3.30 18.75 8.00
CA VAL A 45 3.87 18.75 6.64
C VAL A 45 2.82 19.04 5.58
N GLU A 46 3.26 19.70 4.51
CA GLU A 46 2.50 19.76 3.27
C GLU A 46 2.95 18.65 2.33
N VAL A 47 2.01 17.81 1.92
CA VAL A 47 2.24 16.74 0.94
C VAL A 47 1.64 17.15 -0.39
N ASP A 48 2.46 17.17 -1.43
CA ASP A 48 1.96 17.32 -2.80
C ASP A 48 1.34 15.99 -3.26
N ILE A 49 0.09 16.05 -3.72
CA ILE A 49 -0.68 14.89 -4.16
C ILE A 49 -1.08 15.13 -5.61
N SER A 50 -0.21 14.71 -6.52
CA SER A 50 -0.42 14.79 -7.96
C SER A 50 -1.04 13.53 -8.56
N ARG A 51 -1.17 12.46 -7.76
CA ARG A 51 -1.64 11.14 -8.18
C ARG A 51 -2.39 10.44 -7.06
N SER A 52 -3.20 9.45 -7.42
CA SER A 52 -3.84 8.58 -6.45
C SER A 52 -2.83 7.87 -5.54
N THR A 53 -3.11 7.87 -4.23
CA THR A 53 -2.24 7.31 -3.20
C THR A 53 -3.02 6.92 -1.95
N TRP A 54 -2.36 6.23 -1.04
CA TRP A 54 -2.80 6.12 0.35
C TRP A 54 -1.75 6.72 1.27
N LEU A 55 -2.19 7.28 2.39
CA LEU A 55 -1.34 7.85 3.43
C LEU A 55 -1.66 7.18 4.76
N ALA A 56 -0.64 6.81 5.51
CA ALA A 56 -0.79 6.35 6.89
C ALA A 56 0.32 6.93 7.77
N LEU A 57 0.07 6.97 9.07
CA LEU A 57 1.11 7.24 10.05
C LEU A 57 1.61 5.91 10.60
N SER A 58 2.92 5.79 10.78
CA SER A 58 3.56 4.70 11.51
C SER A 58 4.37 5.27 12.66
N THR A 59 4.41 4.56 13.78
CA THR A 59 5.35 4.86 14.85
C THR A 59 6.00 3.60 15.39
N ARG A 60 7.30 3.72 15.67
CA ARG A 60 8.10 2.68 16.33
C ARG A 60 8.52 3.16 17.71
N CYS A 61 8.26 2.36 18.73
CA CYS A 61 8.57 2.67 20.11
C CYS A 61 9.92 2.08 20.56
N ALA A 62 10.45 2.56 21.68
CA ALA A 62 11.75 2.16 22.23
C ALA A 62 11.87 0.65 22.51
N ASN A 63 10.76 0.01 22.85
CA ASN A 63 10.68 -1.44 23.07
C ASN A 63 10.44 -2.25 21.79
N GLY A 64 10.51 -1.61 20.62
CA GLY A 64 10.27 -2.23 19.32
C GLY A 64 8.78 -2.37 18.94
N ALA A 65 7.85 -1.95 19.80
CA ALA A 65 6.43 -1.96 19.46
C ALA A 65 6.15 -1.06 18.25
N LEU A 66 5.16 -1.46 17.46
CA LEU A 66 4.73 -0.78 16.24
C LEU A 66 3.26 -0.43 16.32
N ALA A 67 2.92 0.79 15.94
CA ALA A 67 1.54 1.23 15.77
C ALA A 67 1.38 1.95 14.42
N HIS A 68 0.21 1.80 13.81
CA HIS A 68 -0.14 2.45 12.56
C HIS A 68 -1.53 3.08 12.67
N SER A 69 -1.75 4.19 11.98
CA SER A 69 -3.11 4.68 11.76
C SER A 69 -3.82 3.83 10.71
N THR A 70 -5.15 3.91 10.68
CA THR A 70 -5.90 3.50 9.49
C THR A 70 -5.43 4.35 8.30
N PRO A 71 -5.18 3.76 7.12
CA PRO A 71 -4.80 4.52 5.94
C PRO A 71 -5.94 5.40 5.44
N ILE A 72 -5.59 6.59 4.96
CA ILE A 72 -6.46 7.50 4.23
C ILE A 72 -6.15 7.34 2.74
N TYR A 73 -7.17 7.10 1.93
CA TYR A 73 -7.02 6.96 0.48
C TYR A 73 -7.40 8.26 -0.20
N VAL A 74 -6.54 8.74 -1.09
CA VAL A 74 -6.80 9.91 -1.92
C VAL A 74 -6.83 9.46 -3.37
N VAL A 75 -7.95 9.72 -4.04
CA VAL A 75 -8.14 9.41 -5.46
C VAL A 75 -8.06 10.70 -6.25
N VAL A 76 -7.17 10.73 -7.24
CA VAL A 76 -6.99 11.82 -8.21
C VAL A 76 -7.35 11.25 -9.57
N ASP A 77 -8.19 11.96 -10.34
CA ASP A 77 -8.58 11.60 -11.71
C ASP A 77 -9.04 10.15 -11.91
N ASP A 78 -9.74 9.59 -10.91
CA ASP A 78 -10.17 8.17 -10.87
C ASP A 78 -9.03 7.15 -11.04
N GLU A 79 -7.78 7.58 -10.83
CA GLU A 79 -6.62 6.71 -10.88
C GLU A 79 -6.55 5.78 -9.67
N PRO A 80 -5.88 4.63 -9.79
CA PRO A 80 -5.76 3.70 -8.67
C PRO A 80 -4.68 4.10 -7.66
N THR A 81 -4.88 3.72 -6.39
CA THR A 81 -3.99 4.05 -5.26
C THR A 81 -2.84 3.06 -5.04
N TRP A 82 -2.62 2.11 -5.96
CA TRP A 82 -1.52 1.15 -5.85
C TRP A 82 -0.16 1.78 -6.19
N SER A 83 0.92 1.13 -5.74
CA SER A 83 2.30 1.53 -6.02
C SER A 83 2.72 1.05 -7.41
N PRO A 84 3.03 1.93 -8.39
CA PRO A 84 3.47 1.48 -9.71
C PRO A 84 4.76 0.68 -9.64
N GLN A 85 5.66 1.05 -8.73
CA GLN A 85 6.94 0.38 -8.56
C GLN A 85 6.75 -1.09 -8.20
N GLU A 86 5.75 -1.40 -7.38
CA GLU A 86 5.44 -2.78 -6.98
C GLU A 86 4.42 -3.47 -7.89
N SER A 87 3.81 -2.74 -8.82
CA SER A 87 2.66 -3.24 -9.57
C SER A 87 3.00 -4.37 -10.52
N GLU A 88 4.12 -4.28 -11.23
CA GLU A 88 4.57 -5.37 -12.11
C GLU A 88 4.73 -6.67 -11.32
N ARG A 89 5.44 -6.60 -10.18
CA ARG A 89 5.67 -7.75 -9.31
C ARG A 89 4.38 -8.33 -8.75
N ILE A 90 3.46 -7.48 -8.29
CA ILE A 90 2.16 -7.90 -7.75
C ILE A 90 1.30 -8.52 -8.84
N VAL A 91 1.18 -7.87 -9.99
CA VAL A 91 0.37 -8.35 -11.12
C VAL A 91 0.91 -9.66 -11.66
N SER A 92 2.23 -9.79 -11.84
CA SER A 92 2.87 -11.04 -12.27
C SER A 92 2.52 -12.18 -11.30
N LYS A 93 2.63 -11.95 -9.99
CA LYS A 93 2.27 -12.96 -8.99
C LYS A 93 0.79 -13.40 -9.09
N GLN A 94 -0.12 -12.49 -9.41
CA GLN A 94 -1.53 -12.83 -9.60
C GLN A 94 -1.74 -13.63 -10.90
N LEU A 95 -1.08 -13.26 -11.99
CA LEU A 95 -1.14 -13.98 -13.26
C LEU A 95 -0.56 -15.40 -13.13
N ASP A 96 0.55 -15.57 -12.42
CA ASP A 96 1.14 -16.87 -12.12
C ASP A 96 0.18 -17.75 -11.30
N ALA A 97 -0.45 -17.17 -10.26
CA ALA A 97 -1.45 -17.87 -9.47
C ALA A 97 -2.68 -18.27 -10.31
N ILE A 98 -3.12 -17.41 -11.22
CA ILE A 98 -4.19 -17.73 -12.17
C ILE A 98 -3.78 -18.91 -13.05
N ALA A 99 -2.57 -18.90 -13.61
CA ALA A 99 -2.10 -19.98 -14.48
C ALA A 99 -2.09 -21.35 -13.77
N LEU A 100 -1.73 -21.39 -12.48
CA LEU A 100 -1.80 -22.61 -11.67
C LEU A 100 -3.24 -23.13 -11.53
N ILE A 101 -4.20 -22.24 -11.25
CA ILE A 101 -5.61 -22.61 -11.14
C ILE A 101 -6.16 -23.03 -12.51
N GLU A 102 -5.78 -22.35 -13.59
CA GLU A 102 -6.18 -22.74 -14.95
C GLU A 102 -5.73 -24.15 -15.31
N ALA A 103 -4.51 -24.53 -14.92
CA ALA A 103 -4.01 -25.88 -15.13
C ALA A 103 -4.89 -26.93 -14.40
N GLU A 104 -5.25 -26.68 -13.14
CA GLU A 104 -6.11 -27.55 -12.32
C GLU A 104 -7.48 -27.76 -12.98
N PHE A 105 -8.09 -26.69 -13.49
CA PHE A 105 -9.44 -26.73 -14.07
C PHE A 105 -9.45 -26.88 -15.60
N SER A 106 -8.31 -27.11 -16.26
CA SER A 106 -8.21 -27.11 -17.73
C SER A 106 -9.05 -28.21 -18.40
N GLN A 107 -9.09 -29.41 -17.82
CA GLN A 107 -9.74 -30.59 -18.40
C GLN A 107 -11.18 -30.82 -17.92
N GLY A 108 -11.64 -30.07 -16.91
CA GLY A 108 -12.98 -30.26 -16.34
C GLY A 108 -14.10 -29.78 -17.29
N SER A 109 -15.06 -30.64 -17.58
CA SER A 109 -16.22 -30.32 -18.44
C SER A 109 -17.48 -29.94 -17.67
N ASP A 110 -17.46 -30.08 -16.34
CA ASP A 110 -18.58 -29.76 -15.47
C ASP A 110 -18.83 -28.24 -15.36
N ILE A 111 -19.97 -27.88 -14.78
CA ILE A 111 -20.41 -26.47 -14.63
C ILE A 111 -19.42 -25.66 -13.81
N ARG A 112 -18.86 -26.23 -12.74
CA ARG A 112 -17.91 -25.55 -11.86
C ARG A 112 -16.62 -25.25 -12.62
N SER A 113 -16.07 -26.22 -13.36
CA SER A 113 -14.86 -26.03 -14.14
C SER A 113 -15.03 -24.95 -15.22
N ARG A 114 -16.18 -24.92 -15.91
CA ARG A 114 -16.51 -23.83 -16.86
C ARG A 114 -16.59 -22.46 -16.19
N ALA A 115 -17.35 -22.34 -15.10
CA ALA A 115 -17.52 -21.08 -14.38
C ALA A 115 -16.21 -20.55 -13.79
N ILE A 116 -15.31 -21.45 -13.35
CA ILE A 116 -13.97 -21.08 -12.89
C ILE A 116 -13.16 -20.50 -14.04
N ARG A 117 -13.07 -21.17 -15.20
CA ARG A 117 -12.32 -20.66 -16.36
C ARG A 117 -12.83 -19.29 -16.80
N GLU A 118 -14.14 -19.07 -16.86
CA GLU A 118 -14.71 -17.76 -17.19
C GLU A 118 -14.30 -16.65 -16.20
N ARG A 119 -14.23 -16.97 -14.90
CA ARG A 119 -13.76 -16.02 -13.88
C ARG A 119 -12.28 -15.72 -14.02
N LEU A 120 -11.46 -16.73 -14.34
CA LEU A 120 -10.02 -16.58 -14.55
C LEU A 120 -9.73 -15.74 -15.79
N GLU A 121 -10.47 -15.93 -16.90
CA GLU A 121 -10.34 -15.08 -18.10
C GLU A 121 -10.64 -13.60 -17.83
N ARG A 122 -11.70 -13.32 -17.06
CA ARG A 122 -12.01 -11.94 -16.62
C ARG A 122 -10.88 -11.36 -15.76
N ALA A 123 -10.34 -12.17 -14.84
CA ALA A 123 -9.24 -11.75 -13.99
C ALA A 123 -7.96 -11.48 -14.79
N LYS A 124 -7.59 -12.35 -15.74
CA LYS A 124 -6.45 -12.12 -16.65
C LYS A 124 -6.62 -10.83 -17.42
N THR A 125 -7.78 -10.62 -18.03
CA THR A 125 -8.08 -9.39 -18.78
C THR A 125 -7.92 -8.14 -17.91
N TYR A 126 -8.41 -8.19 -16.66
CA TYR A 126 -8.26 -7.09 -15.71
C TYR A 126 -6.79 -6.84 -15.37
N TYR A 127 -6.05 -7.87 -14.97
CA TYR A 127 -4.65 -7.75 -14.56
C TYR A 127 -3.73 -7.33 -15.71
N SER A 128 -3.95 -7.81 -16.93
CA SER A 128 -3.19 -7.35 -18.11
C SER A 128 -3.45 -5.87 -18.42
N LYS A 129 -4.70 -5.39 -18.29
CA LYS A 129 -5.02 -3.96 -18.43
C LYS A 129 -4.38 -3.13 -17.32
N LEU A 130 -4.35 -3.67 -16.11
CA LEU A 130 -3.71 -3.03 -14.96
C LEU A 130 -2.21 -2.87 -15.21
N LEU A 131 -1.52 -3.93 -15.64
CA LEU A 131 -0.09 -3.89 -15.97
C LEU A 131 0.23 -2.85 -17.05
N ALA A 132 -0.57 -2.81 -18.12
CA ALA A 132 -0.39 -1.80 -19.17
C ALA A 132 -0.58 -0.36 -18.65
N ALA A 133 -1.49 -0.14 -17.71
CA ALA A 133 -1.67 1.15 -17.05
C ALA A 133 -0.48 1.51 -16.13
N THR A 134 0.05 0.52 -15.40
CA THR A 134 1.19 0.72 -14.48
C THR A 134 2.46 1.07 -15.26
N GLU A 135 2.71 0.42 -16.38
CA GLU A 135 3.83 0.73 -17.26
C GLU A 135 3.74 2.12 -17.90
N ARG A 136 2.53 2.67 -18.10
CA ARG A 136 2.36 4.06 -18.54
C ARG A 136 2.70 5.03 -17.41
N ALA A 137 2.16 4.79 -16.22
CA ALA A 137 2.40 5.63 -15.04
C ALA A 137 3.86 5.65 -14.54
N LEU A 138 4.70 4.68 -14.96
CA LEU A 138 6.15 4.68 -14.70
C LEU A 138 6.97 5.46 -15.74
N ARG A 139 6.38 5.80 -16.89
CA ARG A 139 7.05 6.51 -18.00
C ARG A 139 6.83 8.02 -17.98
N GLU A 140 5.88 8.50 -17.18
CA GLU A 140 5.53 9.90 -16.95
C GLU A 140 6.19 10.42 -15.66
#